data_AF-A0A8T0E2E8-F1
#
_entry.id   AF-A0A8T0E2E8-F1
#
_cell.length_a   1.000
_cell.length_b   1.000
_cell.length_c   1.000
_cell.angle_alpha   90.00
_cell.angle_beta   90.00
_cell.angle_gamma   90.00
#
_symmetry.space_group_name_H-M   'P 1'
#
loop_
_entity.id
_entity.type
_entity.pdbx_description
1 polymer ?
#
loop_
_entity_poly.entity_id
_entity_poly.type
_entity_poly.pdbx_seq_one_letter_code
_entity_poly.pdbx_strand_id
1 'polypeptide(L)'
;MDKKVEKNDDQDAFSEKKLNKLKGSIKTTQKRIETFSAEKSASKDINAMELEVKLRKLVQLQAQLDKISEQYWGIETSEDIETILEDIEQIKYGLKKQSNNEQLNDSQKLYYFRACLRGEAKFLESSSDNVHSLFKALSDHYENQRQLIDFHILEIINLEKIRSESAKELCALMDCVNKNIRVLI
;
A
#
# COMPACT_ATOMS: atom_id res chain seq x y z
N MET A 1 -31.62 45.22 -79.33
CA MET A 1 -30.58 44.28 -78.86
C MET A 1 -29.85 44.94 -77.70
N ASP A 2 -30.50 45.20 -76.57
CA ASP A 2 -31.05 44.26 -75.57
C ASP A 2 -29.98 43.37 -74.94
N LYS A 3 -29.51 43.76 -73.75
CA LYS A 3 -29.89 43.08 -72.50
C LYS A 3 -29.34 43.86 -71.29
N LYS A 4 -30.28 44.37 -70.49
CA LYS A 4 -30.08 44.79 -69.09
C LYS A 4 -29.30 43.70 -68.33
N VAL A 5 -28.15 44.05 -67.78
CA VAL A 5 -27.51 43.28 -66.70
C VAL A 5 -28.13 43.79 -65.40
N GLU A 6 -29.32 43.27 -65.11
CA GLU A 6 -30.03 43.48 -63.86
C GLU A 6 -30.03 42.14 -63.14
N LYS A 7 -29.16 42.03 -62.11
CA LYS A 7 -29.13 41.07 -60.98
C LYS A 7 -27.68 40.78 -60.60
N ASN A 8 -27.24 41.32 -59.46
CA ASN A 8 -26.17 40.73 -58.64
C ASN A 8 -26.20 41.24 -57.18
N ASP A 9 -26.89 42.36 -56.88
CA ASP A 9 -26.91 42.93 -55.52
C ASP A 9 -27.61 42.04 -54.47
N ASP A 10 -28.66 41.31 -54.85
CA ASP A 10 -29.41 40.44 -53.92
C ASP A 10 -28.62 39.19 -53.49
N GLN A 11 -27.76 38.67 -54.36
CA GLN A 11 -26.98 37.46 -54.11
C GLN A 11 -25.74 37.76 -53.24
N ASP A 12 -25.22 38.98 -53.36
CA ASP A 12 -24.13 39.49 -52.53
C ASP A 12 -24.62 39.85 -51.12
N ALA A 13 -25.78 40.51 -51.01
CA ALA A 13 -26.43 40.79 -49.73
C ALA A 13 -26.80 39.51 -48.96
N PHE A 14 -27.24 38.45 -49.64
CA PHE A 14 -27.52 37.16 -49.03
C PHE A 14 -26.24 36.48 -48.50
N SER A 15 -25.14 36.61 -49.24
CA SER A 15 -23.83 36.05 -48.89
C SER A 15 -23.21 36.78 -47.68
N GLU A 16 -23.29 38.11 -47.64
CA GLU A 16 -22.87 38.91 -46.49
C GLU A 16 -23.69 38.60 -45.23
N LYS A 17 -25.00 38.44 -45.37
CA LYS A 17 -25.88 38.10 -44.24
C LYS A 17 -25.53 36.74 -43.64
N LYS A 18 -25.19 35.75 -44.49
CA LYS A 18 -24.73 34.43 -44.08
C LYS A 18 -23.35 34.50 -43.40
N LEU A 19 -22.45 35.31 -43.94
CA LEU A 19 -21.12 35.55 -43.38
C LEU A 19 -21.18 36.21 -42.00
N ASN A 20 -22.03 37.23 -41.83
CA ASN A 20 -22.20 37.93 -40.56
C ASN A 20 -22.84 37.03 -39.49
N LYS A 21 -23.78 36.17 -39.88
CA LYS A 21 -24.34 35.15 -38.99
C LYS A 21 -23.26 34.15 -38.53
N LEU A 22 -22.41 33.69 -39.45
CA LEU A 22 -21.31 32.78 -39.16
C LEU A 22 -20.27 33.43 -38.22
N LYS A 23 -19.89 34.70 -38.48
CA LYS A 23 -19.01 35.49 -37.61
C LYS A 23 -19.58 35.64 -36.20
N GLY A 24 -20.88 35.91 -36.08
CA GLY A 24 -21.57 35.97 -34.78
C GLY A 24 -21.53 34.64 -34.02
N SER A 25 -21.76 33.52 -34.72
CA SER A 25 -21.64 32.17 -34.14
C SER A 25 -20.23 31.88 -33.66
N ILE A 26 -19.21 32.17 -34.48
CA ILE A 26 -17.80 31.96 -34.12
C ILE A 26 -17.43 32.79 -32.89
N LYS A 27 -17.83 34.06 -32.83
CA LYS A 27 -17.55 34.94 -31.68
C LYS A 27 -18.20 34.43 -30.40
N THR A 28 -19.40 33.87 -30.49
CA THR A 28 -20.10 33.25 -29.35
C THR A 28 -19.37 31.99 -28.87
N THR A 29 -18.93 31.14 -29.80
CA THR A 29 -18.16 29.92 -29.49
C THR A 29 -16.80 30.27 -28.88
N GLN A 30 -16.12 31.27 -29.41
CA GLN A 30 -14.85 31.75 -28.86
C GLN A 30 -15.02 32.22 -27.42
N LYS A 31 -16.06 33.02 -27.14
CA LYS A 31 -16.36 33.48 -25.78
C LYS A 31 -16.64 32.32 -24.83
N ARG A 32 -17.36 31.27 -25.29
CA ARG A 32 -17.57 30.04 -24.51
C ARG A 32 -16.27 29.29 -24.22
N ILE A 33 -15.35 29.19 -25.19
CA ILE A 33 -14.03 28.57 -25.01
C ILE A 33 -13.18 29.36 -24.01
N GLU A 34 -13.20 30.70 -24.09
CA GLU A 34 -12.51 31.57 -23.14
C GLU A 34 -13.07 31.42 -21.72
N THR A 35 -14.40 31.38 -21.55
CA THR A 35 -15.05 31.10 -20.26
C THR A 35 -14.66 29.71 -19.74
N PHE A 36 -14.71 28.68 -20.58
CA PHE A 36 -14.36 27.30 -20.18
C PHE A 36 -12.88 27.16 -19.80
N SER A 37 -11.99 27.90 -20.47
CA SER A 37 -10.55 27.94 -20.15
C SER A 37 -10.27 28.73 -18.88
N ALA A 38 -11.03 29.78 -18.61
CA ALA A 38 -10.98 30.55 -17.36
C ALA A 38 -11.55 29.73 -16.18
N GLU A 39 -12.63 28.98 -16.41
CA GLU A 39 -13.21 28.04 -15.43
C GLU A 39 -12.24 26.88 -15.14
N LYS A 40 -11.52 26.39 -16.16
CA LYS A 40 -10.47 25.36 -15.99
C LYS A 40 -9.24 25.89 -15.25
N SER A 41 -8.92 27.18 -15.33
CA SER A 41 -7.86 27.82 -14.55
C SER A 41 -8.33 28.30 -13.16
N ALA A 42 -9.64 28.24 -12.87
CA ALA A 42 -10.23 28.54 -11.56
C ALA A 42 -10.57 27.29 -10.71
N SER A 43 -10.46 26.07 -11.27
CA SER A 43 -10.53 24.82 -10.51
C SER A 43 -9.18 24.55 -9.84
N LYS A 44 -9.18 24.42 -8.50
CA LYS A 44 -8.02 24.11 -7.65
C LYS A 44 -7.54 22.67 -7.86
N ASP A 45 -6.99 22.37 -9.03
CA ASP A 45 -6.40 21.07 -9.32
C ASP A 45 -4.87 21.15 -9.21
N ILE A 46 -4.36 20.30 -8.32
CA ILE A 46 -2.96 19.99 -8.00
C ILE A 46 -2.07 20.15 -9.25
N ASN A 47 -1.10 21.08 -9.17
CA ASN A 47 -0.19 21.39 -10.26
C ASN A 47 0.53 20.13 -10.74
N ALA A 48 0.57 19.88 -12.04
CA ALA A 48 1.24 18.73 -12.67
C ALA A 48 2.69 18.51 -12.17
N MET A 49 3.36 19.58 -11.74
CA MET A 49 4.67 19.52 -11.11
C MET A 49 4.68 18.76 -9.77
N GLU A 50 3.65 18.91 -8.95
CA GLU A 50 3.50 18.17 -7.69
C GLU A 50 3.24 16.68 -7.95
N LEU A 51 2.47 16.36 -9.01
CA LEU A 51 2.27 15.00 -9.48
C LEU A 51 3.57 14.37 -9.99
N GLU A 52 4.37 15.09 -10.77
CA GLU A 52 5.68 14.60 -11.22
C GLU A 52 6.65 14.35 -10.05
N VAL A 53 6.66 15.24 -9.05
CA VAL A 53 7.47 15.06 -7.84
C VAL A 53 7.02 13.82 -7.06
N LYS A 54 5.71 13.62 -6.93
CA LYS A 54 5.13 12.42 -6.29
C LYS A 54 5.43 11.15 -7.08
N LEU A 55 5.38 11.20 -8.41
CA LEU A 55 5.72 10.08 -9.30
C LEU A 55 7.19 9.68 -9.14
N ARG A 56 8.12 10.66 -9.09
CA ARG A 56 9.54 10.38 -8.81
C ARG A 56 9.73 9.71 -7.45
N LYS A 57 8.98 10.15 -6.43
CA LYS A 57 9.04 9.54 -5.11
C LYS A 57 8.50 8.10 -5.10
N LEU A 58 7.44 7.82 -5.86
CA LEU A 58 6.92 6.46 -6.05
C LEU A 58 7.95 5.55 -6.74
N VAL A 59 8.63 6.03 -7.77
CA VAL A 59 9.72 5.27 -8.43
C VAL A 59 10.88 4.99 -7.47
N GLN A 60 11.24 5.97 -6.63
CA GLN A 60 12.25 5.77 -5.59
C GLN A 60 11.82 4.74 -4.55
N LEU A 61 10.55 4.77 -4.11
CA LEU A 61 10.00 3.79 -3.18
C LEU A 61 9.94 2.39 -3.79
N GLN A 62 9.61 2.27 -5.09
CA GLN A 62 9.65 1.00 -5.80
C GLN A 62 11.07 0.43 -5.82
N ALA A 63 12.07 1.25 -6.14
CA ALA A 63 13.48 0.82 -6.12
C ALA A 63 13.96 0.43 -4.71
N GLN A 64 13.43 1.05 -3.66
CA GLN A 64 13.68 0.64 -2.28
C GLN A 64 13.00 -0.70 -1.96
N LEU A 65 11.77 -0.92 -2.42
CA LEU A 65 11.04 -2.19 -2.24
C LEU A 65 11.74 -3.34 -2.97
N ASP A 66 12.26 -3.09 -4.17
CA ASP A 66 13.00 -4.09 -4.94
C ASP A 66 14.31 -4.46 -4.22
N LYS A 67 15.04 -3.47 -3.67
CA LYS A 67 16.21 -3.73 -2.82
C LYS A 67 15.87 -4.52 -1.55
N ILE A 68 14.78 -4.18 -0.87
CA ILE A 68 14.32 -4.92 0.32
C ILE A 68 13.94 -6.34 -0.08
N SER A 69 13.32 -6.53 -1.24
CA SER A 69 12.96 -7.85 -1.75
C SER A 69 14.20 -8.67 -2.10
N GLU A 70 15.20 -8.09 -2.76
CA GLU A 70 16.50 -8.73 -3.00
C GLU A 70 17.22 -9.08 -1.70
N GLN A 71 17.17 -8.18 -0.70
CA GLN A 71 17.71 -8.46 0.64
C GLN A 71 16.93 -9.58 1.33
N TYR A 72 15.61 -9.64 1.19
CA TYR A 72 14.77 -10.70 1.75
C TYR A 72 15.08 -12.07 1.14
N TRP A 73 15.28 -12.14 -0.19
CA TRP A 73 15.72 -13.36 -0.88
C TRP A 73 17.20 -13.69 -0.64
N GLY A 74 18.03 -12.69 -0.36
CA GLY A 74 19.47 -12.79 -0.09
C GLY A 74 19.82 -13.01 1.37
N ILE A 75 18.84 -13.04 2.29
CA ILE A 75 18.99 -13.73 3.56
C ILE A 75 19.07 -15.21 3.19
N GLU A 76 20.28 -15.68 2.84
CA GLU A 76 20.68 -17.05 3.19
C GLU A 76 20.20 -17.22 4.62
N THR A 77 19.35 -18.23 4.84
CA THR A 77 18.78 -18.57 6.15
C THR A 77 19.78 -18.16 7.21
N SER A 78 19.50 -17.03 7.89
CA SER A 78 20.50 -16.39 8.74
C SER A 78 21.15 -17.48 9.56
N GLU A 79 22.44 -17.40 9.83
CA GLU A 79 23.07 -18.25 10.84
C GLU A 79 22.18 -18.28 12.12
N ASP A 80 21.46 -17.18 12.40
CA ASP A 80 20.40 -17.10 13.40
C ASP A 80 19.17 -17.99 13.13
N ILE A 81 18.66 -18.11 11.89
CA ILE A 81 17.56 -19.01 11.53
C ILE A 81 18.00 -20.47 11.59
N GLU A 82 19.20 -20.81 11.11
CA GLU A 82 19.74 -22.16 11.20
C GLU A 82 19.96 -22.54 12.68
N THR A 83 20.50 -21.61 13.47
CA THR A 83 20.61 -21.74 14.94
C THR A 83 19.25 -21.82 15.63
N ILE A 84 18.23 -21.07 15.17
CA ILE A 84 16.85 -21.14 15.69
C ILE A 84 16.21 -22.48 15.32
N LEU A 85 16.45 -23.01 14.12
CA LEU A 85 15.96 -24.33 13.71
C LEU A 85 16.64 -25.43 14.52
N GLU A 86 17.94 -25.33 14.77
CA GLU A 86 18.68 -26.21 15.67
C GLU A 86 18.18 -26.11 17.12
N ASP A 87 17.93 -24.89 17.62
CA ASP A 87 17.36 -24.65 18.96
C ASP A 87 15.93 -25.24 19.04
N ILE A 88 15.10 -25.11 17.99
CA ILE A 88 13.76 -25.71 17.90
C ILE A 88 13.85 -27.24 17.85
N GLU A 89 14.80 -27.81 17.11
CA GLU A 89 15.02 -29.26 17.08
C GLU A 89 15.49 -29.79 18.44
N GLN A 90 16.38 -29.08 19.14
CA GLN A 90 16.80 -29.43 20.49
C GLN A 90 15.66 -29.32 21.50
N ILE A 91 14.82 -28.29 21.42
CA ILE A 91 13.63 -28.13 22.26
C ILE A 91 12.65 -29.28 21.97
N LYS A 92 12.42 -29.62 20.70
CA LYS A 92 11.55 -30.73 20.29
C LYS A 92 12.09 -32.09 20.75
N TYR A 93 13.40 -32.30 20.71
CA TYR A 93 14.06 -33.49 21.25
C TYR A 93 13.95 -33.54 22.78
N GLY A 94 14.12 -32.40 23.47
CA GLY A 94 13.92 -32.26 24.91
C GLY A 94 12.48 -32.61 25.32
N LEU A 95 11.48 -32.08 24.62
CA LEU A 95 10.06 -32.36 24.85
C LEU A 95 9.70 -33.83 24.54
N LYS A 96 10.25 -34.40 23.46
CA LYS A 96 10.08 -35.82 23.10
C LYS A 96 10.77 -36.78 24.09
N LYS A 97 11.90 -36.36 24.66
CA LYS A 97 12.57 -37.07 25.75
C LYS A 97 11.77 -36.96 27.07
N GLN A 98 11.11 -35.82 27.30
CA GLN A 98 10.23 -35.59 28.46
C GLN A 98 8.91 -36.36 28.37
N SER A 99 8.34 -36.59 27.18
CA SER A 99 7.12 -37.41 27.03
C SER A 99 7.36 -38.90 27.33
N ASN A 100 8.59 -39.38 27.18
CA ASN A 100 8.97 -40.76 27.45
C ASN A 100 9.53 -40.99 28.87
N ASN A 101 9.83 -39.93 29.62
CA ASN A 101 10.32 -40.02 31.00
C ASN A 101 9.23 -39.55 31.98
N GLU A 102 8.45 -40.49 32.48
CA GLU A 102 7.51 -40.32 33.61
C GLU A 102 8.18 -39.88 34.93
N GLN A 103 9.51 -39.69 34.96
CA GLN A 103 10.29 -39.47 36.19
C GLN A 103 10.41 -38.01 36.65
N LEU A 104 10.12 -37.02 35.80
CA LEU A 104 10.21 -35.61 36.21
C LEU A 104 8.86 -35.11 36.72
N ASN A 105 8.86 -34.51 37.91
CA ASN A 105 7.68 -33.86 38.45
C ASN A 105 7.40 -32.53 37.72
N ASP A 106 6.19 -32.00 37.90
CA ASP A 106 5.73 -30.82 37.15
C ASP A 106 6.57 -29.56 37.42
N SER A 107 7.11 -29.42 38.63
CA SER A 107 8.01 -28.32 38.99
C SER A 107 9.35 -28.40 38.26
N GLN A 108 9.92 -29.60 38.10
CA GLN A 108 11.15 -29.81 37.34
C GLN A 108 10.92 -29.55 35.84
N LYS A 109 9.80 -30.01 35.29
CA LYS A 109 9.42 -29.72 33.89
C LYS A 109 9.31 -28.22 33.65
N LEU A 110 8.67 -27.49 34.57
CA LEU A 110 8.55 -26.03 34.48
C LEU A 110 9.90 -25.32 34.58
N TYR A 111 10.78 -25.75 35.49
CA TYR A 111 12.12 -25.20 35.63
C TYR A 111 12.92 -25.30 34.32
N TYR A 112 12.96 -26.48 33.71
CA TYR A 112 13.65 -26.66 32.43
C TYR A 112 12.97 -25.90 31.29
N PHE A 113 11.63 -25.88 31.27
CA PHE A 113 10.87 -25.14 30.26
C PHE A 113 11.21 -23.64 30.29
N ARG A 114 11.25 -23.03 31.48
CA ARG A 114 11.71 -21.63 31.65
C ARG A 114 13.17 -21.42 31.25
N ALA A 115 14.04 -22.38 31.53
CA ALA A 115 15.46 -22.30 31.17
C ALA A 115 15.69 -22.27 29.65
N CYS A 116 14.78 -22.88 28.88
CA CYS A 116 14.82 -22.87 27.41
C CYS A 116 14.28 -21.57 26.79
N LEU A 117 13.51 -20.75 27.52
CA LEU A 117 13.01 -19.48 27.01
C LEU A 117 14.15 -18.49 26.80
N ARG A 118 14.08 -17.67 25.75
CA ARG A 118 15.08 -16.63 25.43
C ARG A 118 14.38 -15.32 25.05
N GLY A 119 15.11 -14.20 25.12
CA GLY A 119 14.57 -12.88 24.79
C GLY A 119 13.38 -12.48 25.67
N GLU A 120 12.39 -11.83 25.07
CA GLU A 120 11.17 -11.35 25.74
C GLU A 120 10.35 -12.49 26.38
N ALA A 121 10.42 -13.70 25.81
CA ALA A 121 9.73 -14.87 26.35
C ALA A 121 10.16 -15.23 27.78
N LYS A 122 11.39 -14.86 28.21
CA LYS A 122 11.86 -15.10 29.58
C LYS A 122 11.11 -14.29 30.63
N PHE A 123 10.55 -13.14 30.23
CA PHE A 123 9.90 -12.18 31.13
C PHE A 123 8.38 -12.33 31.13
N LEU A 124 7.85 -13.27 30.35
CA LEU A 124 6.42 -13.50 30.22
C LEU A 124 5.86 -14.15 31.49
N GLU A 125 4.95 -13.44 32.15
CA GLU A 125 4.26 -13.93 33.33
C GLU A 125 3.09 -14.86 32.93
N SER A 126 2.95 -15.95 33.67
CA SER A 126 1.85 -16.90 33.51
C SER A 126 0.88 -16.80 34.68
N SER A 127 -0.40 -17.06 34.44
CA SER A 127 -1.44 -16.99 35.50
C SER A 127 -1.22 -17.97 36.65
N SER A 128 -0.45 -19.03 36.42
CA SER A 128 -0.03 -19.96 37.48
C SER A 128 1.32 -20.59 37.15
N ASP A 129 1.98 -21.12 38.19
CA ASP A 129 3.33 -21.70 38.11
C ASP A 129 3.28 -23.15 37.61
N ASN A 130 2.89 -23.33 36.35
CA ASN A 130 2.92 -24.62 35.66
C ASN A 130 3.20 -24.45 34.17
N VAL A 131 3.68 -25.52 33.54
CA VAL A 131 4.06 -25.55 32.13
C VAL A 131 2.88 -25.16 31.24
N HIS A 132 1.68 -25.63 31.56
CA HIS A 132 0.49 -25.38 30.75
C HIS A 132 0.13 -23.90 30.67
N SER A 133 0.11 -23.21 31.82
CA SER A 133 -0.21 -21.78 31.88
C SER A 133 0.86 -20.92 31.24
N LEU A 134 2.14 -21.29 31.39
CA LEU A 134 3.24 -20.59 30.74
C LEU A 134 3.22 -20.80 29.21
N PHE A 135 2.99 -22.03 28.77
CA PHE A 135 2.84 -22.34 27.34
C PHE A 135 1.65 -21.59 26.74
N LYS A 136 0.53 -21.49 27.46
CA LYS A 136 -0.63 -20.72 27.03
C LYS A 136 -0.32 -19.23 26.94
N ALA A 137 0.32 -18.64 27.95
CA ALA A 137 0.70 -17.22 27.92
C ALA A 137 1.67 -16.91 26.76
N LEU A 138 2.62 -17.80 26.49
CA LEU A 138 3.53 -17.70 25.33
C LEU A 138 2.75 -17.79 24.02
N SER A 139 1.85 -18.77 23.91
CA SER A 139 1.02 -18.96 22.72
C SER A 139 0.16 -17.73 22.48
N ASP A 140 -0.56 -17.25 23.49
CA ASP A 140 -1.43 -16.09 23.38
C ASP A 140 -0.63 -14.84 22.99
N HIS A 141 0.53 -14.59 23.61
CA HIS A 141 1.36 -13.42 23.28
C HIS A 141 1.87 -13.44 21.84
N TYR A 142 2.53 -14.53 21.45
CA TYR A 142 3.18 -14.60 20.13
C TYR A 142 2.19 -14.88 19.00
N GLU A 143 1.09 -15.60 19.25
CA GLU A 143 0.03 -15.78 18.26
C GLU A 143 -0.72 -14.47 18.01
N ASN A 144 -0.98 -13.65 19.04
CA ASN A 144 -1.57 -12.32 18.86
C ASN A 144 -0.68 -11.39 18.04
N GLN A 145 0.63 -11.35 18.33
CA GLN A 145 1.59 -10.57 17.55
C GLN A 145 1.66 -11.05 16.10
N ARG A 146 1.71 -12.37 15.89
CA ARG A 146 1.72 -12.95 14.54
C ARG A 146 0.44 -12.61 13.78
N GLN A 147 -0.73 -12.74 14.40
CA GLN A 147 -2.01 -12.38 13.78
C GLN A 147 -2.08 -10.90 13.40
N LEU A 148 -1.52 -10.01 14.24
CA LEU A 148 -1.43 -8.58 13.93
C LEU A 148 -0.53 -8.32 12.72
N ILE A 149 0.64 -8.96 12.68
CA ILE A 149 1.58 -8.87 11.56
C ILE A 149 0.93 -9.41 10.28
N ASP A 150 0.34 -10.61 10.34
CA ASP A 150 -0.35 -11.26 9.22
C ASP A 150 -1.49 -10.38 8.70
N PHE A 151 -2.26 -9.75 9.59
CA PHE A 151 -3.31 -8.80 9.22
C PHE A 151 -2.76 -7.62 8.40
N HIS A 152 -1.69 -6.96 8.88
CA HIS A 152 -1.10 -5.81 8.19
C HIS A 152 -0.43 -6.19 6.87
N ILE A 153 0.19 -7.38 6.79
CA ILE A 153 0.75 -7.91 5.54
C ILE A 153 -0.38 -8.19 4.54
N LEU A 154 -1.47 -8.82 4.97
CA LEU A 154 -2.62 -9.09 4.10
C LEU A 154 -3.31 -7.79 3.65
N GLU A 155 -3.37 -6.76 4.48
CA GLU A 155 -3.91 -5.44 4.12
C GLU A 155 -3.08 -4.79 3.00
N ILE A 156 -1.75 -5.01 2.98
CA ILE A 156 -0.85 -4.56 1.90
C ILE A 156 -0.99 -5.43 0.64
N ILE A 157 -0.97 -6.76 0.78
CA ILE A 157 -1.02 -7.67 -0.38
C ILE A 157 -2.35 -7.56 -1.13
N ASN A 158 -3.45 -7.36 -0.41
CA ASN A 158 -4.79 -7.25 -0.99
C ASN A 158 -5.15 -5.82 -1.44
N LEU A 159 -4.18 -4.91 -1.53
CA LEU A 159 -4.42 -3.58 -2.09
C LEU A 159 -5.00 -3.68 -3.50
N GLU A 160 -6.15 -3.03 -3.72
CA GLU A 160 -6.77 -3.01 -5.04
C GLU A 160 -5.81 -2.41 -6.07
N LYS A 161 -5.73 -3.05 -7.24
CA LYS A 161 -4.94 -2.56 -8.37
C LYS A 161 -5.47 -1.17 -8.77
N ILE A 162 -4.58 -0.18 -8.76
CA ILE A 162 -4.89 1.19 -9.18
C ILE A 162 -5.48 1.15 -10.60
N ARG A 163 -6.67 1.72 -10.77
CA ARG A 163 -7.40 1.72 -12.05
C ARG A 163 -7.19 3.02 -12.81
N SER A 164 -6.87 4.10 -12.10
CA SER A 164 -6.50 5.37 -12.68
C SER A 164 -5.33 5.99 -11.91
N GLU A 165 -4.33 6.54 -12.61
CA GLU A 165 -3.24 7.30 -11.98
C GLU A 165 -3.72 8.69 -11.49
N SER A 166 -4.84 8.72 -10.77
CA SER A 166 -5.34 9.94 -10.15
C SER A 166 -4.59 10.20 -8.84
N ALA A 167 -4.35 11.48 -8.55
CA ALA A 167 -3.71 11.91 -7.31
C ALA A 167 -4.38 11.30 -6.06
N LYS A 168 -5.71 11.12 -6.11
CA LYS A 168 -6.52 10.58 -5.03
C LYS A 168 -6.25 9.10 -4.79
N GLU A 169 -6.20 8.29 -5.86
CA GLU A 169 -5.89 6.85 -5.75
C GLU A 169 -4.45 6.63 -5.27
N LEU A 170 -3.49 7.42 -5.76
CA LEU A 170 -2.09 7.34 -5.33
C LEU A 170 -1.90 7.75 -3.86
N CYS A 171 -2.57 8.81 -3.39
CA CYS A 171 -2.53 9.18 -1.98
C CYS A 171 -3.15 8.10 -1.09
N ALA A 172 -4.31 7.55 -1.46
CA ALA A 172 -4.97 6.50 -0.68
C ALA A 172 -4.10 5.24 -0.57
N LEU A 173 -3.41 4.85 -1.66
CA LEU A 173 -2.45 3.76 -1.64
C LEU A 173 -1.30 4.05 -0.66
N MET A 174 -0.69 5.23 -0.78
CA MET A 174 0.44 5.63 0.04
C MET A 174 0.06 5.69 1.53
N ASP A 175 -1.12 6.21 1.85
CA ASP A 175 -1.62 6.28 3.23
C ASP A 175 -1.85 4.88 3.82
N CYS A 176 -2.42 3.96 3.02
CA CYS A 176 -2.63 2.57 3.45
C CYS A 176 -1.30 1.84 3.69
N VAL A 177 -0.35 1.94 2.75
CA VAL A 177 0.98 1.32 2.91
C VAL A 177 1.71 1.91 4.12
N ASN A 178 1.73 3.23 4.27
CA ASN A 178 2.39 3.88 5.39
C ASN A 178 1.76 3.53 6.75
N LYS A 179 0.43 3.41 6.83
CA LYS A 179 -0.27 2.99 8.04
C LYS A 179 0.21 1.59 8.47
N ASN A 180 0.25 0.65 7.55
CA ASN A 180 0.60 -0.75 7.84
C ASN A 180 2.10 -0.92 8.15
N ILE A 181 2.98 -0.30 7.36
CA ILE A 181 4.43 -0.36 7.61
C ILE A 181 4.81 0.21 8.98
N ARG A 182 4.15 1.28 9.42
CA ARG A 182 4.45 1.92 10.71
C ARG A 182 4.17 1.04 11.93
N VAL A 183 3.36 0.00 11.79
CA VAL A 183 3.06 -0.97 12.85
C VAL A 183 4.03 -2.17 12.80
N LEU A 184 4.64 -2.41 11.64
CA LEU A 184 5.56 -3.53 11.40
C LEU A 184 7.04 -3.19 11.72
N ILE A 185 7.38 -1.90 11.84
CA ILE A 185 8.72 -1.39 12.17
C ILE A 185 8.71 -0.80 13.58
#